data_AF-A0A963Q8M0-F1
#
_entry.id   AF-A0A963Q8M0-F1
#
_cell.length_a   1.000
_cell.length_b   1.000
_cell.length_c   1.000
_cell.angle_alpha   90.00
_cell.angle_beta   90.00
_cell.angle_gamma   90.00
#
_symmetry.space_group_name_H-M   'P 1'
#
loop_
_entity.id
_entity.type
_entity.pdbx_description
1 polymer ?
#
loop_
_entity_poly.entity_id
_entity_poly.type
_entity_poly.pdbx_seq_one_letter_code
_entity_poly.pdbx_strand_id
1 'polypeptide(L)'
;MDIPRLPLGEVIAEFIDWLTLSGADFFDTFADAISVSITAFTGGLLWAHPLAMVAVFGLVAHGIQRRWGLTLFCVLSFLLILNLGYWQETMETLAMVLFATLVCVIVGVPV
;
A
#
# COMPACT_ATOMS: atom_id res chain seq x y z
N MET A 1 -33.40 30.17 22.16
CA MET A 1 -33.08 30.70 20.83
C MET A 1 -32.42 29.56 20.08
N ASP A 2 -33.23 28.76 19.39
CA ASP A 2 -32.72 27.66 18.58
C ASP A 2 -32.03 28.24 17.35
N ILE A 3 -30.72 28.08 17.30
CA ILE A 3 -29.88 28.54 16.20
C ILE A 3 -30.32 27.74 14.96
N PRO A 4 -30.79 28.39 13.87
CA PRO A 4 -31.12 27.67 12.66
C PRO A 4 -29.89 26.89 12.19
N ARG A 5 -30.02 25.57 12.06
CA ARG A 5 -28.90 24.71 11.64
C ARG A 5 -28.50 25.15 10.24
N LEU A 6 -27.27 25.63 10.09
CA LEU A 6 -26.70 25.88 8.77
C LEU A 6 -26.85 24.57 7.97
N PRO A 7 -27.47 24.58 6.78
CA PRO A 7 -27.67 23.39 5.95
C PRO A 7 -26.36 22.97 5.26
N LEU A 8 -25.24 22.97 5.99
CA LEU A 8 -23.94 22.50 5.50
C LEU A 8 -24.04 21.05 5.04
N GLY A 9 -24.87 20.24 5.70
CA GLY A 9 -25.12 18.85 5.29
C GLY A 9 -25.72 18.75 3.90
N GLU A 10 -26.75 19.53 3.59
CA GLU A 10 -27.39 19.52 2.26
C GLU A 10 -26.46 20.09 1.18
N VAL A 11 -25.76 21.20 1.47
CA VAL A 11 -24.83 21.82 0.51
C VAL A 11 -23.63 20.91 0.21
N ILE A 12 -23.08 20.22 1.22
CA ILE A 12 -21.98 19.27 1.02
C ILE A 12 -22.47 18.02 0.28
N ALA A 13 -23.68 17.53 0.60
CA ALA A 13 -24.26 16.38 -0.10
C ALA A 13 -24.48 16.69 -1.59
N GLU A 14 -25.06 17.85 -1.93
CA GLU A 14 -25.27 18.27 -3.31
C GLU A 14 -23.94 18.46 -4.08
N PHE A 15 -22.89 18.96 -3.39
CA PHE A 15 -21.55 19.05 -3.96
C PHE A 15 -20.91 17.69 -4.22
N ILE A 16 -21.01 16.75 -3.26
CA ILE A 16 -20.49 15.39 -3.42
C ILE A 16 -21.26 14.67 -4.54
N ASP A 17 -22.58 14.77 -4.57
CA ASP A 17 -23.40 14.18 -5.62
C ASP A 17 -23.02 14.73 -7.00
N TRP A 18 -22.82 16.05 -7.14
CA TRP A 18 -22.32 16.65 -8.38
C TRP A 18 -20.93 16.14 -8.79
N LEU A 19 -20.03 15.99 -7.81
CA LEU A 19 -18.67 15.48 -8.01
C LEU A 19 -18.68 14.02 -8.45
N THR A 20 -19.52 13.19 -7.83
CA THR A 20 -19.68 11.78 -8.21
C THR A 20 -20.38 11.66 -9.56
N LEU A 21 -21.42 12.45 -9.85
CA LEU A 21 -22.10 12.43 -11.16
C LEU A 21 -21.19 12.85 -12.32
N SER A 22 -20.32 13.85 -12.11
CA SER A 22 -19.45 14.39 -13.17
C SER A 22 -18.08 13.69 -13.23
N GLY A 23 -17.63 13.13 -12.12
CA GLY A 23 -16.27 12.63 -11.94
C GLY A 23 -16.17 11.14 -11.59
N ALA A 24 -17.28 10.41 -11.39
CA ALA A 24 -17.26 8.98 -11.03
C ALA A 24 -16.31 8.19 -11.93
N ASP A 25 -16.44 8.32 -13.25
CA ASP A 25 -15.57 7.61 -14.20
C ASP A 25 -14.08 7.87 -13.95
N PHE A 26 -13.70 9.10 -13.60
CA PHE A 26 -12.31 9.44 -13.27
C PHE A 26 -11.87 8.84 -11.93
N PHE A 27 -12.69 8.99 -10.87
CA PHE A 27 -12.37 8.47 -9.55
C PHE A 27 -12.33 6.94 -9.52
N ASP A 28 -13.25 6.28 -10.22
CA ASP A 28 -13.33 4.83 -10.35
C ASP A 28 -12.13 4.30 -11.14
N THR A 29 -11.82 4.89 -12.31
CA THR A 29 -10.63 4.50 -13.08
C THR A 29 -9.34 4.68 -12.28
N PHE A 30 -9.24 5.77 -11.51
CA PHE A 30 -8.07 6.02 -10.66
C PHE A 30 -7.96 5.01 -9.51
N ALA A 31 -9.07 4.71 -8.84
CA ALA A 31 -9.13 3.70 -7.79
C ALA A 31 -8.77 2.32 -8.33
N ASP A 32 -9.33 1.93 -9.48
CA ASP A 32 -9.04 0.67 -10.15
C ASP A 32 -7.57 0.58 -10.56
N ALA A 33 -6.99 1.65 -11.09
CA ALA A 33 -5.57 1.68 -11.45
C ALA A 33 -4.66 1.42 -10.25
N ILE A 34 -4.94 2.04 -9.09
CA ILE A 34 -4.19 1.82 -7.85
C ILE A 34 -4.41 0.39 -7.34
N SER A 35 -5.67 -0.06 -7.30
CA SER A 35 -6.04 -1.40 -6.84
C SER A 35 -5.33 -2.48 -7.65
N VAL A 36 -5.43 -2.41 -8.99
CA VAL A 36 -4.75 -3.33 -9.91
C VAL A 36 -3.24 -3.28 -9.72
N SER A 37 -2.65 -2.09 -9.52
CA SER A 37 -1.21 -1.96 -9.31
C SER A 37 -0.76 -2.67 -8.03
N ILE A 38 -1.48 -2.46 -6.93
CA ILE A 38 -1.21 -3.11 -5.64
C ILE A 38 -1.37 -4.64 -5.78
N THR A 39 -2.50 -5.10 -6.31
CA THR A 39 -2.76 -6.55 -6.47
C THR A 39 -1.76 -7.21 -7.41
N ALA A 40 -1.37 -6.56 -8.51
CA ALA A 40 -0.38 -7.09 -9.43
C ALA A 40 1.01 -7.22 -8.78
N PHE A 41 1.42 -6.22 -7.99
CA PHE A 41 2.70 -6.25 -7.29
C PHE A 41 2.71 -7.30 -6.17
N THR A 42 1.66 -7.35 -5.35
CA THR A 42 1.48 -8.42 -4.35
C THR A 42 1.50 -9.78 -5.02
N GLY A 43 0.78 -9.95 -6.14
CA GLY A 43 0.79 -11.18 -6.92
C GLY A 43 2.19 -11.56 -7.40
N GLY A 44 2.98 -10.59 -7.86
CA GLY A 44 4.39 -10.79 -8.19
C GLY A 44 5.25 -11.20 -7.00
N LEU A 45 4.99 -10.62 -5.82
CA LEU A 45 5.67 -10.97 -4.57
C LEU A 45 5.28 -12.36 -4.04
N LEU A 46 4.06 -12.83 -4.33
CA LEU A 46 3.57 -14.14 -3.89
C LEU A 46 3.82 -15.24 -4.93
N TRP A 47 4.17 -14.87 -6.16
CA TRP A 47 4.42 -15.83 -7.24
C TRP A 47 5.63 -16.73 -6.97
N ALA A 48 6.68 -16.21 -6.31
CA ALA A 48 7.82 -17.01 -5.93
C ALA A 48 7.59 -17.75 -4.59
N HIS A 49 8.24 -18.91 -4.43
CA HIS A 49 8.15 -19.68 -3.20
C HIS A 49 8.57 -18.82 -1.98
N PRO A 50 7.80 -18.79 -0.87
CA PRO A 50 8.06 -17.88 0.25
C PRO A 50 9.49 -17.96 0.80
N LEU A 51 10.04 -19.16 0.96
CA LEU A 51 11.44 -19.34 1.39
C LEU A 51 12.46 -18.69 0.43
N ALA A 52 12.22 -18.75 -0.89
CA ALA A 52 13.09 -18.11 -1.86
C ALA A 52 13.01 -16.58 -1.72
N MET A 53 11.82 -16.05 -1.47
CA MET A 53 11.63 -14.62 -1.26
C MET A 53 12.30 -14.12 0.04
N VAL A 54 12.23 -14.90 1.12
CA VAL A 54 12.98 -14.60 2.36
C VAL A 54 14.49 -14.54 2.08
N ALA A 55 15.01 -15.46 1.27
CA ALA A 55 16.42 -15.42 0.88
C ALA A 55 16.75 -14.15 0.07
N VAL A 56 15.88 -13.75 -0.87
CA VAL A 56 16.04 -12.50 -1.64
C VAL A 56 16.04 -11.28 -0.72
N PHE A 57 15.06 -11.16 0.18
CA PHE A 57 15.02 -10.04 1.15
C PHE A 57 16.23 -10.05 2.07
N GLY A 58 16.69 -11.21 2.51
CA GLY A 58 17.91 -11.36 3.28
C GLY A 58 19.15 -10.86 2.53
N LEU A 59 19.30 -11.23 1.25
CA LEU A 59 20.40 -10.77 0.40
C LEU A 59 20.35 -9.26 0.18
N VAL A 60 19.17 -8.70 -0.06
CA VAL A 60 18.97 -7.24 -0.21
C VAL A 60 19.33 -6.52 1.09
N ALA A 61 18.83 -6.99 2.23
CA ALA A 61 19.15 -6.43 3.55
C ALA A 61 20.66 -6.49 3.83
N HIS A 62 21.31 -7.61 3.48
CA HIS A 62 22.76 -7.75 3.63
C HIS A 62 23.54 -6.81 2.71
N GLY A 63 23.12 -6.66 1.45
CA GLY A 63 23.76 -5.76 0.49
C GLY A 63 23.72 -4.30 0.94
N ILE A 64 22.60 -3.85 1.51
CA ILE A 64 22.40 -2.47 1.96
C ILE A 64 23.13 -2.20 3.28
N GLN A 65 22.95 -3.09 4.28
CA GLN A 65 23.46 -2.81 5.62
C GLN A 65 24.89 -3.32 5.84
N ARG A 66 25.36 -4.32 5.08
CA ARG A 66 26.66 -5.01 5.22
C ARG A 66 26.98 -5.49 6.65
N ARG A 67 25.95 -5.65 7.49
CA ARG A 67 26.07 -6.07 8.89
C ARG A 67 25.31 -7.38 9.10
N TRP A 68 26.05 -8.43 9.39
CA TRP A 68 25.52 -9.78 9.61
C TRP A 68 24.43 -9.86 10.68
N GLY A 69 24.57 -9.11 11.79
CA GLY A 69 23.60 -9.12 12.87
C GLY A 69 22.20 -8.66 12.45
N LEU A 70 22.12 -7.57 11.68
CA LEU A 70 20.83 -7.05 11.20
C LEU A 70 20.23 -7.92 10.09
N THR A 71 21.07 -8.47 9.20
CA THR A 71 20.63 -9.44 8.18
C THR A 71 20.01 -10.67 8.83
N LEU A 72 20.68 -11.24 9.83
CA LEU A 72 20.17 -12.42 10.54
C LEU A 72 18.84 -12.11 11.23
N PHE A 73 18.75 -10.97 11.91
CA PHE A 73 17.51 -10.52 12.54
C PHE A 73 16.36 -10.36 11.53
N CYS A 74 16.63 -9.77 10.37
CA CYS A 74 15.64 -9.61 9.30
C CYS A 74 15.14 -10.96 8.76
N VAL A 75 16.06 -11.88 8.45
CA VAL A 75 15.72 -13.22 7.94
C VAL A 75 14.91 -14.01 8.97
N LEU A 76 15.32 -13.98 10.25
CA LEU A 76 14.58 -14.63 11.33
C LEU A 76 13.17 -14.05 11.51
N SER A 77 13.02 -12.73 11.38
CA SER A 77 11.71 -12.07 11.46
C SER A 77 10.79 -12.51 10.33
N PHE A 78 11.28 -12.58 9.09
CA PHE A 78 10.50 -13.09 7.97
C PHE A 78 10.16 -14.58 8.09
N LEU A 79 11.08 -15.40 8.61
CA LEU A 79 10.83 -16.81 8.91
C LEU A 79 9.74 -16.98 9.98
N LEU A 80 9.72 -16.11 10.99
CA LEU A 80 8.67 -16.10 12.01
C LEU A 80 7.31 -15.75 11.41
N ILE A 81 7.25 -14.71 10.57
CA ILE A 81 6.02 -14.33 9.85
C ILE A 81 5.50 -15.50 9.00
N LEU A 82 6.40 -16.18 8.29
CA LEU A 82 6.08 -17.37 7.51
C LEU A 82 5.50 -18.48 8.39
N ASN A 83 6.13 -18.74 9.55
CA ASN A 83 5.69 -19.78 10.48
C ASN A 83 4.31 -19.49 11.09
N LEU A 84 3.96 -18.22 11.28
CA LEU A 84 2.66 -17.79 11.77
C LEU A 84 1.56 -17.79 10.69
N GLY A 85 1.91 -18.02 9.42
CA GLY A 85 0.95 -18.02 8.31
C GLY A 85 0.56 -16.62 7.80
N TYR A 86 1.16 -15.54 8.30
CA TYR A 86 0.87 -14.16 7.90
C TYR A 86 1.69 -13.67 6.70
N TRP A 87 2.23 -14.60 5.90
CA TRP A 87 3.08 -14.26 4.77
C TRP A 87 2.35 -13.38 3.75
N GLN A 88 1.13 -13.77 3.36
CA GLN A 88 0.32 -13.05 2.39
C GLN A 88 -0.02 -11.63 2.87
N GLU A 89 -0.60 -11.52 4.06
CA GLU A 89 -0.94 -10.23 4.69
C GLU A 89 0.27 -9.28 4.78
N THR A 90 1.44 -9.84 5.10
CA THR A 90 2.69 -9.05 5.18
C THR A 90 3.12 -8.53 3.80
N MET A 91 3.04 -9.36 2.76
CA MET A 91 3.38 -8.93 1.39
C MET A 91 2.38 -7.89 0.87
N GLU A 92 1.09 -8.04 1.18
CA GLU A 92 0.06 -7.05 0.84
C GLU A 92 0.34 -5.70 1.52
N THR A 93 0.67 -5.70 2.80
CA THR A 93 1.00 -4.48 3.54
C THR A 93 2.26 -3.82 2.99
N LEU A 94 3.29 -4.62 2.68
CA LEU A 94 4.54 -4.13 2.09
C LEU A 94 4.30 -3.53 0.71
N ALA A 95 3.49 -4.17 -0.13
CA ALA A 95 3.08 -3.65 -1.44
C ALA A 95 2.39 -2.29 -1.30
N MET A 96 1.39 -2.18 -0.42
CA MET A 96 0.66 -0.94 -0.19
C MET A 96 1.58 0.20 0.26
N VAL A 97 2.49 -0.05 1.20
CA VAL A 97 3.45 0.97 1.68
C VAL A 97 4.43 1.38 0.57
N LEU A 98 4.91 0.43 -0.24
CA LEU A 98 5.78 0.75 -1.38
C LEU A 98 5.06 1.60 -2.43
N PHE A 99 3.82 1.29 -2.77
CA PHE A 99 3.05 2.13 -3.68
C PHE A 99 2.75 3.51 -3.11
N ALA A 100 2.35 3.59 -1.84
CA ALA A 100 2.10 4.87 -1.19
C ALA A 100 3.35 5.76 -1.20
N THR A 101 4.52 5.18 -0.88
CA THR A 101 5.78 5.93 -0.90
C THR A 101 6.20 6.30 -2.33
N LEU A 102 6.02 5.41 -3.31
CA LEU A 102 6.32 5.68 -4.71
C LEU A 102 5.44 6.81 -5.28
N VAL A 103 4.13 6.75 -5.08
CA VAL A 103 3.20 7.83 -5.51
C VAL A 103 3.54 9.14 -4.78
N CYS A 104 3.81 9.08 -3.48
CA CYS A 104 4.22 10.25 -2.69
C CYS A 104 5.51 10.88 -3.23
N VAL A 105 6.52 10.08 -3.59
CA VAL A 105 7.77 10.59 -4.15
C VAL A 105 7.54 11.17 -5.56
N ILE A 106 6.81 10.46 -6.42
CA ILE A 106 6.55 10.88 -7.81
C ILE A 106 5.74 12.18 -7.86
N VAL A 107 4.73 12.32 -7.01
CA VAL A 107 3.84 13.50 -6.99
C VAL A 107 4.37 14.58 -6.06
N GLY A 108 4.87 14.21 -4.88
CA GLY A 108 5.23 15.15 -3.82
C GLY A 108 6.62 15.78 -3.93
N VAL A 109 7.59 15.15 -4.60
CA VAL A 109 8.90 15.79 -4.85
C VAL A 109 8.84 16.92 -5.90
N PRO A 110 8.10 16.80 -7.02
CA PRO A 110 8.04 17.87 -8.01
C PRO A 110 7.07 19.02 -7.70
N VAL A 111 6.12 18.85 -6.76
CA VAL A 111 5.17 19.90 -6.32
C VAL A 111 5.84 20.85 -5.33
#